data_AF-A0A7C6JHF4-F1
#
_entry.id   AF-A0A7C6JHF4-F1
#
_cell.length_a   1.000
_cell.length_b   1.000
_cell.length_c   1.000
_cell.angle_alpha   90.00
_cell.angle_beta   90.00
_cell.angle_gamma   90.00
#
_symmetry.space_group_name_H-M   'P 1'
#
loop_
_entity.id
_entity.type
_entity.pdbx_description
1 polymer ?
#
loop_
_entity_poly.entity_id
_entity_poly.type
_entity_poly.pdbx_seq_one_letter_code
_entity_poly.pdbx_strand_id
1 'polypeptide(L)'
;METIYITHPSFRLHEMGAEHPESPFRLEAIDKQLQQSGLAGLVRLLQAKKAADEDLLRAHSLHHIANLKQNAPLSGYYAIEPDTLLNAHTLEAAYYAAGAGIMAVDEIMTGQARRAFCAVRPPGHHACFDQAMGFCFFNNIAVATAYALEKYGLDQVVIIDFDVHHGNGTEDIFAHNDQVHMFGFYQHPFYPKARHSPPAPNMYNEPVPAGADSATIRHIVNTYWLPRLRQLKPRLLLISAGFDAHKEDNMAQLRLDEDDFAWITQQVIQATVASTQGRVVSMLEGGYDLPSLSRSVQAHLQVLVS
;
A
#
# COMPACT_ATOMS: atom_id res chain seq x y z
N MET A 1 13.42 8.38 -17.43
CA MET A 1 12.59 7.15 -17.36
C MET A 1 11.29 7.49 -16.68
N GLU A 2 10.21 6.97 -17.25
CA GLU A 2 8.83 7.32 -16.97
C GLU A 2 8.34 6.78 -15.62
N THR A 3 7.40 7.51 -15.00
CA THR A 3 6.60 7.05 -13.86
C THR A 3 5.26 6.57 -14.39
N ILE A 4 4.85 5.36 -14.02
CA ILE A 4 3.57 4.79 -14.44
C ILE A 4 2.51 4.98 -13.36
N TYR A 5 1.28 5.24 -13.79
CA TYR A 5 0.09 5.31 -12.94
C TYR A 5 -0.84 4.17 -13.33
N ILE A 6 -1.08 3.23 -12.43
CA ILE A 6 -1.88 2.02 -12.71
C ILE A 6 -3.22 2.12 -11.99
N THR A 7 -4.31 1.98 -12.75
CA THR A 7 -5.68 1.89 -12.19
C THR A 7 -6.53 0.90 -12.99
N HIS A 8 -7.78 0.66 -12.59
CA HIS A 8 -8.70 -0.21 -13.32
C HIS A 8 -10.17 0.19 -13.08
N PRO A 9 -11.06 0.14 -14.09
CA PRO A 9 -12.47 0.50 -13.91
C PRO A 9 -13.20 -0.33 -12.83
N SER A 10 -12.82 -1.61 -12.64
CA SER A 10 -13.45 -2.49 -11.63
C SER A 10 -13.27 -1.99 -10.20
N PHE A 11 -12.23 -1.19 -9.92
CA PHE A 11 -11.99 -0.63 -8.59
C PHE A 11 -13.13 0.27 -8.11
N ARG A 12 -13.88 0.87 -9.04
CA ARG A 12 -15.04 1.73 -8.75
C ARG A 12 -16.32 0.93 -8.46
N LEU A 13 -16.33 -0.36 -8.78
CA LEU A 13 -17.46 -1.24 -8.56
C LEU A 13 -17.42 -1.90 -7.17
N HIS A 14 -16.27 -1.92 -6.51
CA HIS A 14 -16.16 -2.32 -5.12
C HIS A 14 -16.65 -1.22 -4.18
N GLU A 15 -17.69 -1.53 -3.41
CA GLU A 15 -18.23 -0.73 -2.31
C GLU A 15 -18.76 -1.65 -1.20
N MET A 16 -18.90 -1.09 0.00
CA MET A 16 -19.29 -1.81 1.22
C MET A 16 -20.46 -1.10 1.92
N GLY A 17 -21.36 -0.50 1.12
CA GLY A 17 -22.44 0.36 1.60
C GLY A 17 -22.15 1.85 1.43
N ALA A 18 -23.23 2.63 1.34
CA ALA A 18 -23.17 4.06 0.96
C ALA A 18 -22.38 4.94 1.94
N GLU A 19 -22.41 4.61 3.23
CA GLU A 19 -21.74 5.37 4.30
C GLU A 19 -20.33 4.85 4.61
N HIS A 20 -19.85 3.84 3.88
CA HIS A 20 -18.56 3.24 4.16
C HIS A 20 -17.40 4.17 3.75
N PRO A 21 -16.42 4.45 4.63
CA PRO A 21 -15.34 5.41 4.32
C PRO A 21 -14.44 4.93 3.18
N GLU A 22 -14.18 3.62 3.11
CA GLU A 22 -13.53 2.99 1.96
C GLU A 22 -14.51 2.93 0.78
N SER A 23 -14.60 4.03 0.01
CA SER A 23 -15.60 4.24 -1.04
C SER A 23 -14.98 4.52 -2.42
N PRO A 24 -15.72 4.27 -3.53
CA PRO A 24 -15.26 4.62 -4.88
C PRO A 24 -14.88 6.09 -5.08
N PHE A 25 -15.45 6.99 -4.27
CA PHE A 25 -15.18 8.42 -4.31
C PHE A 25 -13.71 8.77 -3.99
N ARG A 26 -12.99 7.87 -3.31
CA ARG A 26 -11.55 8.01 -3.06
C ARG A 26 -10.75 8.10 -4.37
N LEU A 27 -10.99 7.18 -5.31
CA LEU A 27 -10.33 7.21 -6.63
C LEU A 27 -10.85 8.36 -7.49
N GLU A 28 -12.12 8.76 -7.36
CA GLU A 28 -12.65 9.95 -8.05
C GLU A 28 -11.93 11.23 -7.64
N ALA A 29 -11.72 11.40 -6.34
CA ALA A 29 -11.01 12.55 -5.79
C ALA A 29 -9.56 12.59 -6.29
N ILE A 30 -8.87 11.44 -6.27
CA ILE A 30 -7.49 11.31 -6.77
C ILE A 30 -7.43 11.61 -8.28
N ASP A 31 -8.30 11.00 -9.10
CA ASP A 31 -8.30 11.20 -10.55
C ASP A 31 -8.57 12.66 -10.90
N LYS A 32 -9.51 13.32 -10.21
CA LYS A 32 -9.79 14.75 -10.39
C LYS A 32 -8.56 15.60 -10.06
N GLN A 33 -7.89 15.33 -8.93
CA GLN A 33 -6.70 16.07 -8.52
C GLN A 33 -5.51 15.83 -9.45
N LEU A 34 -5.36 14.61 -9.96
CA LEU A 34 -4.34 14.25 -10.96
C LEU A 34 -4.49 15.08 -12.24
N GLN A 35 -5.73 15.27 -12.71
CA GLN A 35 -6.01 16.12 -13.87
C GLN A 35 -5.77 17.61 -13.55
N GLN A 36 -6.28 18.10 -12.43
CA GLN A 36 -6.20 19.52 -12.05
C GLN A 36 -4.78 20.01 -11.78
N SER A 37 -3.92 19.14 -11.24
CA SER A 37 -2.51 19.46 -10.94
C SER A 37 -1.59 19.40 -12.17
N GLY A 38 -2.07 18.88 -13.30
CA GLY A 38 -1.26 18.64 -14.50
C GLY A 38 -0.35 17.40 -14.43
N LEU A 39 -0.35 16.67 -13.31
CA LEU A 39 0.44 15.44 -13.14
C LEU A 39 0.03 14.33 -14.11
N ALA A 40 -1.21 14.33 -14.59
CA ALA A 40 -1.66 13.42 -15.64
C ALA A 40 -0.77 13.46 -16.90
N GLY A 41 -0.15 14.61 -17.21
CA GLY A 41 0.78 14.76 -18.33
C GLY A 41 2.21 14.30 -18.03
N LEU A 42 2.53 13.91 -16.79
CA LEU A 42 3.86 13.49 -16.34
C LEU A 42 3.93 11.99 -16.03
N VAL A 43 2.81 11.27 -16.16
CA VAL A 43 2.72 9.83 -15.92
C VAL A 43 2.19 9.10 -17.15
N ARG A 44 2.63 7.86 -17.35
CA ARG A 44 1.98 6.94 -18.29
C ARG A 44 0.88 6.17 -17.58
N LEU A 45 -0.36 6.40 -18.02
CA LEU A 45 -1.53 5.69 -17.51
C LEU A 45 -1.56 4.26 -18.06
N LEU A 46 -1.69 3.28 -17.18
CA LEU A 46 -1.87 1.88 -17.53
C LEU A 46 -3.10 1.30 -16.82
N GLN A 47 -3.75 0.36 -17.49
CA GLN A 47 -4.83 -0.41 -16.91
C GLN A 47 -4.28 -1.68 -16.28
N ALA A 48 -4.61 -1.93 -15.00
CA ALA A 48 -4.13 -3.11 -14.28
C ALA A 48 -4.49 -4.41 -15.00
N LYS A 49 -3.61 -5.41 -14.92
CA LYS A 49 -3.92 -6.79 -15.32
C LYS A 49 -4.45 -7.55 -14.11
N LYS A 50 -5.32 -8.51 -14.37
CA LYS A 50 -5.84 -9.40 -13.33
C LYS A 50 -4.74 -10.35 -12.86
N ALA A 51 -4.53 -10.46 -11.54
CA ALA A 51 -3.67 -11.50 -10.97
C ALA A 51 -4.23 -12.90 -11.25
N ALA A 52 -3.36 -13.91 -11.29
CA ALA A 52 -3.75 -15.31 -11.26
C ALA A 52 -3.77 -15.84 -9.81
N ASP A 53 -4.37 -17.01 -9.58
CA ASP A 53 -4.35 -17.63 -8.25
C ASP A 53 -2.92 -17.94 -7.80
N GLU A 54 -2.06 -18.35 -8.72
CA GLU A 54 -0.65 -18.62 -8.49
C GLU A 54 0.10 -17.37 -7.99
N ASP A 55 -0.35 -16.19 -8.38
CA ASP A 55 0.19 -14.93 -7.87
C ASP A 55 -0.20 -14.68 -6.42
N LEU A 56 -1.46 -14.91 -6.09
CA LEU A 56 -1.98 -14.73 -4.74
C LEU A 56 -1.39 -15.77 -3.76
N LEU A 57 -1.15 -17.00 -4.23
CA LEU A 57 -0.57 -18.10 -3.44
C LEU A 57 0.86 -17.81 -2.95
N ARG A 58 1.52 -16.77 -3.47
CA ARG A 58 2.83 -16.32 -2.99
C ARG A 58 2.77 -15.58 -1.65
N ALA A 59 1.61 -15.05 -1.30
CA ALA A 59 1.39 -14.24 -0.10
C ALA A 59 0.21 -14.74 0.75
N HIS A 60 -0.61 -15.65 0.23
CA HIS A 60 -1.79 -16.17 0.91
C HIS A 60 -1.91 -17.68 0.80
N SER A 61 -2.62 -18.25 1.77
CA SER A 61 -2.98 -19.66 1.75
C SER A 61 -4.00 -19.97 0.65
N LEU A 62 -4.04 -21.22 0.20
CA LEU A 62 -5.11 -21.72 -0.67
C LEU A 62 -6.49 -21.60 0.00
N HIS A 63 -6.55 -21.80 1.32
CA HIS A 63 -7.79 -21.71 2.08
C HIS A 63 -8.37 -20.29 2.05
N HIS A 64 -7.53 -19.27 2.25
CA HIS A 64 -7.93 -17.86 2.16
C HIS A 64 -8.55 -17.50 0.82
N ILE A 65 -7.86 -17.83 -0.27
CA ILE A 65 -8.34 -17.56 -1.64
C ILE A 65 -9.67 -18.28 -1.90
N ALA A 66 -9.76 -19.56 -1.50
CA ALA A 66 -10.99 -20.34 -1.65
C ALA A 66 -12.15 -19.76 -0.82
N ASN A 67 -11.87 -19.31 0.41
CA ASN A 67 -12.86 -18.71 1.29
C ASN A 67 -13.45 -17.42 0.69
N LEU A 68 -12.62 -16.54 0.15
CA LEU A 68 -13.08 -15.33 -0.53
C LEU A 68 -13.91 -15.64 -1.78
N LYS A 69 -13.48 -16.64 -2.58
CA LYS A 69 -14.24 -17.10 -3.76
C LYS A 69 -15.60 -17.65 -3.39
N GLN A 70 -15.67 -18.45 -2.33
CA GLN A 70 -16.90 -19.12 -1.90
C GLN A 70 -17.93 -18.12 -1.34
N ASN A 71 -17.46 -17.07 -0.68
CA ASN A 71 -18.33 -16.10 -0.01
C ASN A 71 -18.61 -14.83 -0.83
N ALA A 72 -17.97 -14.64 -1.99
CA ALA A 72 -18.29 -13.55 -2.91
C ALA A 72 -19.75 -13.67 -3.38
N PRO A 73 -20.64 -12.73 -3.00
CA PRO A 73 -22.06 -12.87 -3.29
C PRO A 73 -22.36 -12.53 -4.76
N LEU A 74 -23.42 -13.12 -5.33
CA LEU A 74 -23.91 -12.69 -6.65
C LEU A 74 -24.69 -11.37 -6.59
N SER A 75 -25.24 -11.02 -5.42
CA SER A 75 -25.93 -9.77 -5.15
C SER A 75 -25.95 -9.48 -3.65
N GLY A 76 -26.09 -8.21 -3.27
CA GLY A 76 -26.03 -7.77 -1.88
C GLY A 76 -24.60 -7.85 -1.32
N TYR A 77 -24.50 -8.07 0.00
CA TYR A 77 -23.25 -8.06 0.74
C TYR A 77 -23.04 -9.35 1.53
N TYR A 78 -21.78 -9.77 1.64
CA TYR A 78 -21.33 -10.77 2.60
C TYR A 78 -20.32 -10.12 3.55
N ALA A 79 -20.55 -10.22 4.86
CA ALA A 79 -19.65 -9.63 5.85
C ALA A 79 -18.51 -10.60 6.22
N ILE A 80 -17.27 -10.18 5.99
CA ILE A 80 -16.06 -10.85 6.50
C ILE A 80 -15.82 -10.39 7.95
N GLU A 81 -15.91 -9.08 8.17
CA GLU A 81 -15.93 -8.41 9.48
C GLU A 81 -17.10 -7.40 9.49
N PRO A 82 -17.49 -6.83 10.64
CA PRO A 82 -18.59 -5.87 10.71
C PRO A 82 -18.49 -4.69 9.71
N ASP A 83 -17.27 -4.29 9.37
CA ASP A 83 -16.93 -3.19 8.47
C ASP A 83 -16.15 -3.65 7.22
N THR A 84 -15.98 -4.95 7.00
CA THR A 84 -15.31 -5.46 5.79
C THR A 84 -16.27 -6.36 5.02
N LEU A 85 -16.84 -5.82 3.95
CA LEU A 85 -17.91 -6.47 3.19
C LEU A 85 -17.48 -6.82 1.76
N LEU A 86 -17.89 -7.99 1.29
CA LEU A 86 -17.84 -8.36 -0.11
C LEU A 86 -19.15 -7.95 -0.78
N ASN A 87 -19.09 -7.19 -1.87
CA ASN A 87 -20.15 -7.11 -2.87
C ASN A 87 -19.80 -7.99 -4.09
N ALA A 88 -20.69 -8.03 -5.09
CA ALA A 88 -20.53 -8.86 -6.28
C ALA A 88 -19.30 -8.55 -7.15
N HIS A 89 -18.68 -7.39 -6.96
CA HIS A 89 -17.52 -6.92 -7.72
C HIS A 89 -16.22 -6.92 -6.92
N THR A 90 -16.29 -7.18 -5.61
CA THR A 90 -15.16 -7.02 -4.70
C THR A 90 -14.03 -7.98 -5.03
N LEU A 91 -14.37 -9.24 -5.27
CA LEU A 91 -13.37 -10.24 -5.63
C LEU A 91 -12.65 -9.84 -6.93
N GLU A 92 -13.38 -9.45 -7.97
CA GLU A 92 -12.77 -9.01 -9.23
C GLU A 92 -11.86 -7.79 -9.02
N ALA A 93 -12.32 -6.77 -8.28
CA ALA A 93 -11.50 -5.60 -7.94
C ALA A 93 -10.22 -6.00 -7.19
N ALA A 94 -10.30 -6.90 -6.20
CA ALA A 94 -9.15 -7.37 -5.43
C ALA A 94 -8.10 -8.08 -6.29
N TYR A 95 -8.52 -8.91 -7.26
CA TYR A 95 -7.60 -9.54 -8.21
C TYR A 95 -6.87 -8.54 -9.10
N TYR A 96 -7.56 -7.48 -9.54
CA TYR A 96 -6.92 -6.41 -10.31
C TYR A 96 -6.02 -5.52 -9.43
N ALA A 97 -6.35 -5.34 -8.15
CA ALA A 97 -5.54 -4.56 -7.21
C ALA A 97 -4.19 -5.25 -6.95
N ALA A 98 -4.19 -6.55 -6.66
CA ALA A 98 -2.97 -7.34 -6.55
C ALA A 98 -2.19 -7.37 -7.88
N GLY A 99 -2.90 -7.56 -9.00
CA GLY A 99 -2.28 -7.59 -10.33
C GLY A 99 -1.68 -6.26 -10.80
N ALA A 100 -2.15 -5.12 -10.28
CA ALA A 100 -1.52 -3.82 -10.51
C ALA A 100 -0.09 -3.76 -9.94
N GLY A 101 0.11 -4.31 -8.74
CA GLY A 101 1.44 -4.39 -8.12
C GLY A 101 2.39 -5.30 -8.90
N ILE A 102 1.90 -6.44 -9.37
CA ILE A 102 2.65 -7.36 -10.25
C ILE A 102 3.07 -6.68 -11.55
N MET A 103 2.12 -5.99 -12.21
CA MET A 103 2.40 -5.21 -13.42
C MET A 103 3.45 -4.13 -13.15
N ALA A 104 3.36 -3.42 -12.03
CA ALA A 104 4.32 -2.39 -11.65
C ALA A 104 5.74 -2.95 -11.50
N VAL A 105 5.87 -4.10 -10.83
CA VAL A 105 7.15 -4.82 -10.70
C VAL A 105 7.69 -5.18 -12.08
N ASP A 106 6.87 -5.77 -12.95
CA ASP A 106 7.30 -6.15 -14.31
C ASP A 106 7.81 -4.96 -15.11
N GLU A 107 7.05 -3.87 -15.18
CA GLU A 107 7.43 -2.67 -15.93
C GLU A 107 8.74 -2.07 -15.42
N ILE A 108 8.97 -2.08 -14.10
CA ILE A 108 10.18 -1.54 -13.49
C ILE A 108 11.38 -2.46 -13.70
N MET A 109 11.20 -3.75 -13.44
CA MET A 109 12.28 -4.73 -13.50
C MET A 109 12.71 -5.05 -14.94
N THR A 110 11.84 -4.82 -15.92
CA THR A 110 12.19 -4.89 -17.36
C THR A 110 12.64 -3.56 -17.96
N GLY A 111 12.76 -2.51 -17.15
CA GLY A 111 13.30 -1.21 -17.56
C GLY A 111 12.34 -0.34 -18.38
N GLN A 112 11.06 -0.69 -18.46
CA GLN A 112 10.02 0.09 -19.14
C GLN A 112 9.54 1.29 -18.29
N ALA A 113 9.67 1.19 -16.97
CA ALA A 113 9.41 2.26 -16.03
C ALA A 113 10.52 2.33 -14.98
N ARG A 114 10.59 3.45 -14.26
CA ARG A 114 11.48 3.56 -13.09
C ARG A 114 10.69 3.54 -11.79
N ARG A 115 9.47 4.10 -11.80
CA ARG A 115 8.60 4.16 -10.63
C ARG A 115 7.16 3.91 -11.04
N ALA A 116 6.37 3.43 -10.10
CA ALA A 116 4.95 3.18 -10.29
C ALA A 116 4.15 3.68 -9.09
N PHE A 117 2.99 4.26 -9.36
CA PHE A 117 1.92 4.45 -8.38
C PHE A 117 0.69 3.65 -8.81
N CYS A 118 0.24 2.73 -7.97
CA CYS A 118 -0.94 1.90 -8.18
C CYS A 118 -2.10 2.52 -7.41
N ALA A 119 -2.96 3.27 -8.11
CA ALA A 119 -4.20 3.82 -7.58
C ALA A 119 -5.29 2.73 -7.59
N VAL A 120 -5.20 1.83 -6.60
CA VAL A 120 -6.00 0.61 -6.50
C VAL A 120 -7.04 0.69 -5.38
N ARG A 121 -8.12 -0.08 -5.55
CA ARG A 121 -9.07 -0.43 -4.49
C ARG A 121 -9.63 -1.83 -4.76
N PRO A 122 -9.82 -2.70 -3.76
CA PRO A 122 -9.60 -2.49 -2.32
C PRO A 122 -8.10 -2.38 -1.90
N PRO A 123 -7.81 -1.85 -0.68
CA PRO A 123 -6.46 -1.84 -0.09
C PRO A 123 -5.99 -3.26 0.30
N GLY A 124 -4.77 -3.39 0.84
CA GLY A 124 -4.15 -4.70 1.07
C GLY A 124 -3.41 -4.91 2.39
N HIS A 125 -2.79 -3.91 3.00
CA HIS A 125 -1.79 -4.15 4.07
C HIS A 125 -2.31 -4.87 5.35
N HIS A 126 -3.62 -4.94 5.57
CA HIS A 126 -4.24 -5.69 6.68
C HIS A 126 -4.52 -7.16 6.37
N ALA A 127 -4.55 -7.58 5.10
CA ALA A 127 -4.83 -8.97 4.73
C ALA A 127 -3.64 -9.87 5.12
N CYS A 128 -3.86 -10.75 6.11
CA CYS A 128 -2.89 -11.72 6.58
C CYS A 128 -2.77 -12.91 5.62
N PHE A 129 -1.84 -13.82 5.90
CA PHE A 129 -1.63 -15.03 5.10
C PHE A 129 -2.93 -15.86 4.95
N ASP A 130 -3.74 -15.94 6.00
CA ASP A 130 -4.97 -16.75 6.02
C ASP A 130 -6.23 -16.00 6.47
N GLN A 131 -6.25 -14.66 6.40
CA GLN A 131 -7.38 -13.85 6.87
C GLN A 131 -7.51 -12.51 6.13
N ALA A 132 -8.73 -12.19 5.68
CA ALA A 132 -9.13 -10.85 5.24
C ALA A 132 -9.67 -10.06 6.43
N MET A 133 -9.32 -8.77 6.51
CA MET A 133 -9.73 -7.86 7.59
C MET A 133 -9.42 -6.41 7.21
N GLY A 134 -10.04 -5.44 7.91
CA GLY A 134 -9.69 -4.03 7.77
C GLY A 134 -9.77 -3.51 6.33
N PHE A 135 -10.86 -3.85 5.63
CA PHE A 135 -11.11 -3.51 4.22
C PHE A 135 -10.19 -4.22 3.21
N CYS A 136 -9.22 -5.03 3.68
CA CYS A 136 -8.22 -5.68 2.86
C CYS A 136 -8.59 -7.15 2.60
N PHE A 137 -8.61 -7.54 1.33
CA PHE A 137 -8.96 -8.90 0.90
C PHE A 137 -7.74 -9.71 0.44
N PHE A 138 -6.85 -9.08 -0.33
CA PHE A 138 -5.52 -9.60 -0.65
C PHE A 138 -4.48 -8.55 -0.31
N ASN A 139 -3.32 -8.98 0.17
CA ASN A 139 -2.22 -8.09 0.48
C ASN A 139 -1.47 -7.72 -0.79
N ASN A 140 -1.92 -6.63 -1.42
CA ASN A 140 -1.44 -6.16 -2.70
C ASN A 140 0.09 -5.98 -2.72
N ILE A 141 0.65 -5.32 -1.69
CA ILE A 141 2.09 -5.05 -1.60
C ILE A 141 2.88 -6.33 -1.34
N ALA A 142 2.34 -7.28 -0.57
CA ALA A 142 2.97 -8.56 -0.31
C ALA A 142 2.99 -9.47 -1.54
N VAL A 143 1.89 -9.52 -2.30
CA VAL A 143 1.85 -10.24 -3.58
C VAL A 143 2.89 -9.68 -4.54
N ALA A 144 2.96 -8.35 -4.70
CA ALA A 144 3.97 -7.70 -5.54
C ALA A 144 5.40 -7.99 -5.07
N THR A 145 5.63 -7.95 -3.75
CA THR A 145 6.92 -8.25 -3.13
C THR A 145 7.36 -9.68 -3.39
N ALA A 146 6.52 -10.67 -3.06
CA ALA A 146 6.84 -12.08 -3.23
C ALA A 146 7.04 -12.44 -4.71
N TYR A 147 6.25 -11.85 -5.61
CA TYR A 147 6.44 -11.96 -7.04
C TYR A 147 7.81 -11.42 -7.50
N ALA A 148 8.23 -10.26 -6.99
CA ALA A 148 9.53 -9.67 -7.31
C ALA A 148 10.69 -10.55 -6.84
N LEU A 149 10.60 -11.10 -5.62
CA LEU A 149 11.60 -12.03 -5.07
C LEU A 149 11.71 -13.29 -5.95
N GLU A 150 10.59 -13.94 -6.27
CA GLU A 150 10.59 -15.23 -6.98
C GLU A 150 10.96 -15.06 -8.47
N LYS A 151 10.29 -14.15 -9.19
CA LYS A 151 10.48 -14.01 -10.65
C LYS A 151 11.81 -13.37 -11.02
N TYR A 152 12.23 -12.37 -10.26
CA TYR A 152 13.44 -11.59 -10.57
C TYR A 152 14.63 -11.96 -9.68
N GLY A 153 14.48 -12.92 -8.76
CA GLY A 153 15.56 -13.39 -7.90
C GLY A 153 16.16 -12.28 -7.04
N LEU A 154 15.32 -11.34 -6.57
CA LEU A 154 15.79 -10.26 -5.73
C LEU A 154 16.20 -10.83 -4.37
N ASP A 155 17.44 -10.55 -3.98
CA ASP A 155 18.03 -11.00 -2.71
C ASP A 155 17.54 -10.17 -1.52
N GLN A 156 17.08 -8.95 -1.76
CA GLN A 156 16.58 -8.08 -0.71
C GLN A 156 15.71 -6.94 -1.23
N VAL A 157 14.60 -6.70 -0.53
CA VAL A 157 13.64 -5.62 -0.79
C VAL A 157 13.25 -4.93 0.51
N VAL A 158 12.78 -3.68 0.38
CA VAL A 158 12.26 -2.91 1.51
C VAL A 158 10.80 -2.54 1.22
N ILE A 159 9.95 -2.70 2.23
CA ILE A 159 8.60 -2.16 2.27
C ILE A 159 8.59 -0.98 3.25
N ILE A 160 8.08 0.16 2.81
CA ILE A 160 7.74 1.30 3.67
C ILE A 160 6.23 1.31 3.82
N ASP A 161 5.74 1.29 5.05
CA ASP A 161 4.32 1.45 5.36
C ASP A 161 4.13 2.71 6.20
N PHE A 162 3.48 3.72 5.61
CA PHE A 162 3.16 4.98 6.29
C PHE A 162 1.64 5.22 6.40
N ASP A 163 0.84 4.17 6.18
CA ASP A 163 -0.55 4.14 6.64
C ASP A 163 -0.59 4.29 8.17
N VAL A 164 -1.63 4.92 8.69
CA VAL A 164 -1.74 5.16 10.13
C VAL A 164 -1.99 3.88 10.92
N HIS A 165 -2.58 2.87 10.29
CA HIS A 165 -2.83 1.58 10.88
C HIS A 165 -1.63 0.66 10.69
N HIS A 166 -1.41 -0.23 11.65
CA HIS A 166 -0.33 -1.21 11.51
C HIS A 166 -0.63 -2.17 10.35
N GLY A 167 0.28 -2.26 9.38
CA GLY A 167 0.25 -3.27 8.30
C GLY A 167 0.49 -4.70 8.79
N ASN A 168 -0.41 -5.20 9.65
CA ASN A 168 -0.33 -6.50 10.30
C ASN A 168 -0.32 -7.66 9.30
N GLY A 169 -0.97 -7.51 8.15
CA GLY A 169 -0.95 -8.55 7.12
C GLY A 169 0.43 -8.69 6.51
N THR A 170 1.09 -7.57 6.25
CA THR A 170 2.47 -7.55 5.71
C THR A 170 3.46 -8.11 6.74
N GLU A 171 3.30 -7.76 8.02
CA GLU A 171 4.09 -8.36 9.10
C GLU A 171 3.87 -9.89 9.19
N ASP A 172 2.62 -10.35 9.20
CA ASP A 172 2.25 -11.78 9.27
C ASP A 172 2.91 -12.60 8.14
N ILE A 173 2.87 -12.08 6.92
CA ILE A 173 3.39 -12.77 5.73
C ILE A 173 4.93 -12.82 5.72
N PHE A 174 5.62 -11.80 6.23
CA PHE A 174 7.08 -11.66 6.05
C PHE A 174 7.92 -11.69 7.33
N ALA A 175 7.35 -11.86 8.52
CA ALA A 175 8.08 -11.87 9.80
C ALA A 175 9.26 -12.87 9.85
N HIS A 176 9.26 -13.88 9.00
CA HIS A 176 10.31 -14.89 8.92
C HIS A 176 11.00 -14.97 7.55
N ASN A 177 10.88 -13.92 6.74
CA ASN A 177 11.55 -13.81 5.44
C ASN A 177 12.68 -12.78 5.51
N ASP A 178 13.92 -13.26 5.62
CA ASP A 178 15.13 -12.43 5.74
C ASP A 178 15.45 -11.59 4.50
N GLN A 179 14.75 -11.80 3.37
CA GLN A 179 14.89 -10.98 2.16
C GLN A 179 14.01 -9.73 2.19
N VAL A 180 13.07 -9.62 3.14
CA VAL A 180 12.10 -8.52 3.23
C VAL A 180 12.32 -7.76 4.53
N HIS A 181 12.47 -6.45 4.44
CA HIS A 181 12.50 -5.57 5.59
C HIS A 181 11.37 -4.56 5.52
N MET A 182 10.54 -4.51 6.56
CA MET A 182 9.44 -3.55 6.66
C MET A 182 9.85 -2.41 7.59
N PHE A 183 9.60 -1.17 7.18
CA PHE A 183 9.73 0.00 8.02
C PHE A 183 8.40 0.73 8.01
N GLY A 184 7.93 1.13 9.18
CA GLY A 184 6.69 1.86 9.26
C GLY A 184 6.51 2.54 10.60
N PHE A 185 5.45 3.32 10.68
CA PHE A 185 4.92 3.79 11.95
C PHE A 185 3.44 3.47 11.97
N TYR A 186 2.85 3.41 13.15
CA TYR A 186 1.42 3.20 13.27
C TYR A 186 0.92 3.78 14.59
N GLN A 187 -0.32 4.23 14.61
CA GLN A 187 -0.91 4.75 15.83
C GLN A 187 -1.11 3.62 16.86
N HIS A 188 -0.73 3.86 18.11
CA HIS A 188 -0.83 2.88 19.19
C HIS A 188 -1.17 3.52 20.55
N PRO A 189 -2.10 2.94 21.33
CA PRO A 189 -2.99 1.82 21.00
C PRO A 189 -4.07 2.20 19.99
N PHE A 190 -4.23 1.40 18.93
CA PHE A 190 -5.22 1.61 17.86
C PHE A 190 -5.56 0.31 17.11
N TYR A 191 -6.43 0.35 16.10
CA TYR A 191 -6.65 -0.79 15.19
C TYR A 191 -5.38 -1.02 14.34
N PRO A 192 -5.00 -2.29 14.07
CA PRO A 192 -5.56 -3.55 14.56
C PRO A 192 -5.12 -3.89 16.00
N LYS A 193 -5.95 -4.66 16.71
CA LYS A 193 -5.63 -5.12 18.09
C LYS A 193 -4.53 -6.19 18.13
N ALA A 194 -4.39 -6.98 17.06
CA ALA A 194 -3.41 -8.05 16.95
C ALA A 194 -2.12 -7.56 16.27
N ARG A 195 -0.97 -7.86 16.88
CA ARG A 195 0.38 -7.61 16.34
C ARG A 195 1.38 -8.60 16.95
N HIS A 196 2.50 -8.85 16.29
CA HIS A 196 3.59 -9.59 16.93
C HIS A 196 4.26 -8.72 18.00
N SER A 197 4.48 -9.28 19.19
CA SER A 197 5.15 -8.58 20.28
C SER A 197 6.02 -9.57 21.07
N PRO A 198 7.36 -9.43 21.03
CA PRO A 198 8.13 -8.45 20.25
C PRO A 198 7.98 -8.66 18.73
N PRO A 199 8.16 -7.61 17.90
CA PRO A 199 8.16 -7.75 16.45
C PRO A 199 9.35 -8.59 15.98
N ALA A 200 9.23 -9.18 14.79
CA ALA A 200 10.32 -9.95 14.21
C ALA A 200 11.54 -9.08 13.86
N PRO A 201 12.77 -9.64 13.78
CA PRO A 201 14.00 -8.85 13.60
C PRO A 201 14.06 -7.99 12.31
N ASN A 202 13.24 -8.30 11.31
CA ASN A 202 13.10 -7.60 10.03
C ASN A 202 11.92 -6.61 9.97
N MET A 203 11.19 -6.41 11.09
CA MET A 203 10.02 -5.55 11.21
C MET A 203 10.35 -4.32 12.06
N TYR A 204 10.61 -3.19 11.41
CA TYR A 204 10.94 -1.89 12.03
C TYR A 204 9.71 -0.97 12.05
N ASN A 205 8.64 -1.45 12.69
CA ASN A 205 7.38 -0.73 12.80
C ASN A 205 7.31 -0.01 14.15
N GLU A 206 7.32 1.32 14.13
CA GLU A 206 7.37 2.15 15.34
C GLU A 206 5.96 2.55 15.80
N PRO A 207 5.53 2.17 17.02
CA PRO A 207 4.26 2.65 17.58
C PRO A 207 4.37 4.14 17.92
N VAL A 208 3.37 4.94 17.52
CA VAL A 208 3.27 6.36 17.87
C VAL A 208 1.96 6.66 18.59
N PRO A 209 1.95 7.58 19.58
CA PRO A 209 0.71 7.94 20.27
C PRO A 209 -0.22 8.73 19.35
N ALA A 210 -1.52 8.70 19.66
CA ALA A 210 -2.49 9.64 19.09
C ALA A 210 -1.99 11.10 19.27
N GLY A 211 -2.18 11.92 18.25
CA GLY A 211 -1.71 13.30 18.21
C GLY A 211 -0.25 13.47 17.78
N ALA A 212 0.50 12.39 17.51
CA ALA A 212 1.85 12.50 16.94
C ALA A 212 1.82 13.29 15.62
N ASP A 213 2.81 14.16 15.48
CA ASP A 213 2.87 15.19 14.45
C ASP A 213 4.08 15.02 13.53
N SER A 214 4.23 15.97 12.59
CA SER A 214 5.36 16.06 11.67
C SER A 214 6.72 15.89 12.36
N ALA A 215 6.96 16.58 13.49
CA ALA A 215 8.25 16.51 14.19
C ALA A 215 8.53 15.10 14.72
N THR A 216 7.51 14.44 15.27
CA THR A 216 7.60 13.07 15.77
C THR A 216 7.91 12.08 14.65
N ILE A 217 7.17 12.13 13.54
CA ILE A 217 7.37 11.21 12.41
C ILE A 217 8.71 11.46 11.71
N ARG A 218 9.09 12.73 11.50
CA ARG A 218 10.42 13.06 10.94
C ARG A 218 11.54 12.59 11.84
N HIS A 219 11.39 12.66 13.16
CA HIS A 219 12.38 12.09 14.08
C HIS A 219 12.51 10.58 13.89
N ILE A 220 11.38 9.86 13.75
CA ILE A 220 11.38 8.42 13.54
C ILE A 220 12.12 8.06 12.25
N VAL A 221 11.75 8.69 11.13
CA VAL A 221 12.35 8.43 9.83
C VAL A 221 13.85 8.72 9.87
N ASN A 222 14.26 9.90 10.37
CA ASN A 222 15.66 10.30 10.38
C ASN A 222 16.55 9.44 11.30
N THR A 223 16.02 9.03 12.46
CA THR A 223 16.81 8.40 13.52
C THR A 223 16.80 6.88 13.41
N TYR A 224 15.67 6.28 13.01
CA TYR A 224 15.51 4.83 13.00
C TYR A 224 15.52 4.26 11.58
N TRP A 225 14.81 4.88 10.62
CA TRP A 225 14.69 4.30 9.28
C TRP A 225 15.93 4.57 8.42
N LEU A 226 16.28 5.84 8.18
CA LEU A 226 17.31 6.21 7.20
C LEU A 226 18.69 5.57 7.46
N PRO A 227 19.20 5.47 8.70
CA PRO A 227 20.47 4.82 8.95
C PRO A 227 20.48 3.35 8.50
N ARG A 228 19.38 2.64 8.75
CA ARG A 228 19.25 1.22 8.42
C ARG A 228 18.97 1.00 6.94
N LEU A 229 18.13 1.81 6.32
CA LEU A 229 17.85 1.76 4.88
C LEU A 229 19.14 1.90 4.04
N ARG A 230 20.05 2.79 4.45
CA ARG A 230 21.35 2.97 3.79
C ARG A 230 22.27 1.76 3.94
N GLN A 231 22.09 0.95 4.98
CA GLN A 231 22.89 -0.26 5.22
C GLN A 231 22.35 -1.46 4.46
N LEU A 232 21.03 -1.63 4.40
CA LEU A 232 20.38 -2.78 3.75
C LEU A 232 20.78 -2.85 2.28
N LYS A 233 20.70 -1.75 1.52
CA LYS A 233 20.92 -1.73 0.05
C LYS A 233 19.88 -2.58 -0.71
N PRO A 234 18.57 -2.33 -0.55
CA PRO A 234 17.53 -3.09 -1.25
C PRO A 234 17.63 -2.94 -2.77
N ARG A 235 17.14 -3.95 -3.50
CA ARG A 235 17.06 -3.93 -4.98
C ARG A 235 15.79 -3.26 -5.48
N LEU A 236 14.73 -3.29 -4.68
CA LEU A 236 13.44 -2.67 -4.94
C LEU A 236 12.90 -2.02 -3.66
N LEU A 237 12.37 -0.81 -3.79
CA LEU A 237 11.60 -0.14 -2.76
C LEU A 237 10.11 -0.29 -3.05
N LEU A 238 9.36 -0.78 -2.08
CA LEU A 238 7.91 -0.89 -2.12
C LEU A 238 7.31 0.03 -1.06
N ILE A 239 6.15 0.62 -1.34
CA ILE A 239 5.48 1.56 -0.44
C ILE A 239 3.99 1.19 -0.33
N SER A 240 3.55 0.86 0.88
CA SER A 240 2.14 0.86 1.27
C SER A 240 1.77 2.31 1.62
N ALA A 241 1.12 2.97 0.66
CA ALA A 241 0.85 4.40 0.69
C ALA A 241 -0.56 4.69 1.20
N GLY A 242 -0.73 4.65 2.52
CA GLY A 242 -1.92 5.14 3.22
C GLY A 242 -1.79 6.61 3.57
N PHE A 243 -2.89 7.36 3.45
CA PHE A 243 -2.90 8.82 3.70
C PHE A 243 -3.84 9.23 4.84
N ASP A 244 -4.26 8.27 5.67
CA ASP A 244 -5.13 8.44 6.83
C ASP A 244 -4.41 8.90 8.10
N ALA A 245 -3.08 9.05 8.07
CA ALA A 245 -2.32 9.76 9.08
C ALA A 245 -2.47 11.30 8.96
N HIS A 246 -3.19 11.78 7.93
CA HIS A 246 -3.44 13.19 7.70
C HIS A 246 -4.32 13.80 8.79
N LYS A 247 -4.00 15.02 9.22
CA LYS A 247 -4.70 15.75 10.31
C LYS A 247 -6.19 16.04 10.08
N GLU A 248 -6.65 15.87 8.83
CA GLU A 248 -8.05 16.07 8.41
C GLU A 248 -8.82 14.73 8.29
N ASP A 249 -8.13 13.60 8.41
CA ASP A 249 -8.75 12.28 8.37
C ASP A 249 -9.34 11.92 9.75
N ASN A 250 -10.63 11.60 9.78
CA ASN A 250 -11.33 11.27 11.03
C ASN A 250 -11.17 9.80 11.46
N MET A 251 -10.53 8.96 10.64
CA MET A 251 -10.30 7.55 10.94
C MET A 251 -9.11 7.33 11.89
N ALA A 252 -8.27 8.34 12.11
CA ALA A 252 -7.17 8.27 13.08
C ALA A 252 -6.94 9.63 13.76
N GLN A 253 -5.87 9.76 14.54
CA GLN A 253 -5.57 10.97 15.32
C GLN A 253 -4.14 11.48 15.11
N LEU A 254 -3.43 11.02 14.08
CA LEU A 254 -2.15 11.63 13.70
C LEU A 254 -2.36 12.97 13.03
N ARG A 255 -1.30 13.79 13.00
CA ARG A 255 -1.38 15.19 12.58
C ARG A 255 -0.42 15.51 11.44
N LEU A 256 -0.31 14.60 10.47
CA LEU A 256 0.49 14.84 9.26
C LEU A 256 -0.26 15.73 8.27
N ASP A 257 0.49 16.29 7.34
CA ASP A 257 -0.05 16.96 6.16
C ASP A 257 0.70 16.53 4.88
N GLU A 258 0.35 17.14 3.76
CA GLU A 258 0.83 16.77 2.43
C GLU A 258 2.36 16.85 2.31
N ASP A 259 2.98 17.85 2.98
CA ASP A 259 4.43 18.06 2.99
C ASP A 259 5.15 16.92 3.72
N ASP A 260 4.52 16.32 4.72
CA ASP A 260 5.08 15.17 5.44
C ASP A 260 5.12 13.92 4.56
N PHE A 261 4.03 13.62 3.83
CA PHE A 261 4.01 12.48 2.90
C PHE A 261 5.02 12.65 1.76
N ALA A 262 5.12 13.86 1.19
CA ALA A 262 6.15 14.18 0.19
C ALA A 262 7.55 14.01 0.78
N TRP A 263 7.79 14.54 1.98
CA TRP A 263 9.09 14.44 2.65
C TRP A 263 9.48 12.98 2.93
N ILE A 264 8.59 12.17 3.50
CA ILE A 264 8.84 10.74 3.75
C ILE A 264 9.26 10.05 2.45
N THR A 265 8.45 10.23 1.40
CA THR A 265 8.69 9.66 0.07
C THR A 265 10.08 10.04 -0.47
N GLN A 266 10.44 11.32 -0.38
CA GLN A 266 11.74 11.81 -0.83
C GLN A 266 12.88 11.18 -0.03
N GLN A 267 12.76 11.11 1.30
CA GLN A 267 13.82 10.58 2.17
C GLN A 267 14.08 9.09 1.93
N VAL A 268 13.02 8.26 1.83
CA VAL A 268 13.20 6.82 1.63
C VAL A 268 13.78 6.52 0.25
N ILE A 269 13.32 7.23 -0.79
CA ILE A 269 13.89 7.11 -2.14
C ILE A 269 15.37 7.51 -2.12
N GLN A 270 15.70 8.67 -1.54
CA GLN A 270 17.08 9.15 -1.47
C GLN A 270 17.99 8.19 -0.69
N ALA A 271 17.50 7.60 0.40
CA ALA A 271 18.28 6.65 1.18
C ALA A 271 18.58 5.35 0.44
N THR A 272 17.71 4.92 -0.49
CA THR A 272 17.85 3.64 -1.20
C THR A 272 18.28 3.77 -2.67
N VAL A 273 18.28 4.98 -3.25
CA VAL A 273 18.48 5.18 -4.71
C VAL A 273 19.78 4.56 -5.25
N ALA A 274 20.84 4.53 -4.44
CA ALA A 274 22.12 3.98 -4.85
C ALA A 274 22.04 2.46 -5.14
N SER A 275 21.20 1.72 -4.42
CA SER A 275 21.04 0.27 -4.59
C SER A 275 19.81 -0.11 -5.42
N THR A 276 18.72 0.64 -5.30
CA THR A 276 17.50 0.42 -6.05
C THR A 276 17.59 0.98 -7.46
N GLN A 277 18.55 1.86 -7.76
CA GLN A 277 18.61 2.63 -9.02
C GLN A 277 17.34 3.47 -9.25
N GLY A 278 16.66 3.83 -8.16
CA GLY A 278 15.40 4.58 -8.20
C GLY A 278 14.16 3.75 -8.51
N ARG A 279 14.25 2.41 -8.48
CA ARG A 279 13.13 1.48 -8.65
C ARG A 279 12.18 1.54 -7.45
N VAL A 280 10.94 1.99 -7.67
CA VAL A 280 9.92 2.18 -6.63
C VAL A 280 8.54 1.70 -7.10
N VAL A 281 7.90 0.83 -6.34
CA VAL A 281 6.46 0.52 -6.48
C VAL A 281 5.73 1.12 -5.28
N SER A 282 4.73 1.95 -5.51
CA SER A 282 3.86 2.49 -4.47
C SER A 282 2.42 2.07 -4.73
N MET A 283 1.72 1.58 -3.71
CA MET A 283 0.33 1.11 -3.82
C MET A 283 -0.53 1.84 -2.81
N LEU A 284 -1.68 2.34 -3.26
CA LEU A 284 -2.64 3.04 -2.41
C LEU A 284 -3.21 2.08 -1.34
N GLU A 285 -3.18 2.50 -0.07
CA GLU A 285 -3.81 1.82 1.07
C GLU A 285 -5.00 2.64 1.60
N GLY A 286 -4.95 3.13 2.85
CA GLY A 286 -5.96 3.96 3.50
C GLY A 286 -5.96 5.44 3.09
N GLY A 287 -6.70 6.25 3.85
CA GLY A 287 -7.00 7.67 3.59
C GLY A 287 -8.41 7.87 3.08
N TYR A 288 -9.24 8.57 3.85
CA TYR A 288 -10.69 8.51 3.79
C TYR A 288 -11.35 9.89 3.76
N ASP A 289 -10.67 10.95 4.24
CA ASP A 289 -11.08 12.32 3.93
C ASP A 289 -10.70 12.66 2.47
N LEU A 290 -11.71 12.78 1.59
CA LEU A 290 -11.48 12.88 0.14
C LEU A 290 -10.62 14.09 -0.27
N PRO A 291 -10.81 15.31 0.28
CA PRO A 291 -9.97 16.45 -0.06
C PRO A 291 -8.51 16.27 0.37
N SER A 292 -8.23 15.79 1.58
CA SER A 292 -6.86 15.60 2.03
C SER A 292 -6.17 14.41 1.39
N LEU A 293 -6.90 13.31 1.16
CA LEU A 293 -6.43 12.15 0.39
C LEU A 293 -5.89 12.58 -0.97
N SER A 294 -6.68 13.34 -1.74
CA SER A 294 -6.29 13.70 -3.10
C SER A 294 -5.08 14.63 -3.14
N ARG A 295 -4.97 15.58 -2.21
CA ARG A 295 -3.81 16.48 -2.09
C ARG A 295 -2.56 15.73 -1.60
N SER A 296 -2.71 14.78 -0.68
CA SER A 296 -1.59 13.97 -0.17
C SER A 296 -1.06 13.01 -1.24
N VAL A 297 -1.95 12.36 -2.00
CA VAL A 297 -1.58 11.54 -3.18
C VAL A 297 -0.88 12.39 -4.23
N GLN A 298 -1.37 13.61 -4.50
CA GLN A 298 -0.70 14.54 -5.41
C GLN A 298 0.74 14.84 -4.95
N ALA A 299 0.93 15.18 -3.67
CA ALA A 299 2.24 15.52 -3.12
C ALA A 299 3.21 14.32 -3.17
N HIS A 300 2.73 13.11 -2.84
CA HIS A 300 3.48 11.87 -3.01
C HIS A 300 3.89 11.63 -4.48
N LEU A 301 2.93 11.78 -5.41
CA LEU A 301 3.16 11.54 -6.83
C LEU A 301 4.10 12.57 -7.46
N GLN A 302 4.10 13.83 -7.00
CA GLN A 302 5.07 14.86 -7.41
C GLN A 302 6.51 14.43 -7.16
N VAL A 303 6.77 13.77 -6.02
CA VAL A 303 8.09 13.21 -5.72
C VAL A 303 8.38 12.03 -6.65
N LEU A 304 7.41 11.14 -6.90
CA LEU A 304 7.61 10.00 -7.79
C LEU A 304 7.90 10.40 -9.24
N VAL A 305 7.33 11.49 -9.77
CA VAL A 305 7.60 11.95 -11.14
C VAL A 305 8.91 12.75 -11.30
N SER A 306 9.58 13.10 -10.19
CA SER A 306 10.86 13.83 -10.19
C SER A 306 12.06 12.94 -10.54
#